data_AF-A0A8I1ECZ4-F1
#
_entry.id   AF-A0A8I1ECZ4-F1
#
_cell.length_a   1.000
_cell.length_b   1.000
_cell.length_c   1.000
_cell.angle_alpha   90.00
_cell.angle_beta   90.00
_cell.angle_gamma   90.00
#
_symmetry.space_group_name_H-M   'P 1'
#
loop_
_entity.id
_entity.type
_entity.pdbx_description
1 polymer ?
#
loop_
_entity_poly.entity_id
_entity_poly.type
_entity_poly.pdbx_seq_one_letter_code
_entity_poly.pdbx_strand_id
1 'polypeptide(L)'
;MPMSHRLRPTGRKSKRATVTVQEDQRRSILRALGEARKLGYFCAFRLKNENTDAREEVIKRGAEKYLYCTKRHGKEGDHMLRIYFYWAGDGAVLSKLFRDQGLTVDWDGNQANSIMILCNKAA
;
A
#
# COMPACT_ATOMS: atom_id res chain seq x y z
N MET A 1 41.96 -40.72 9.48
CA MET A 1 41.25 -40.19 8.28
C MET A 1 40.12 -39.28 8.76
N PRO A 2 40.17 -37.95 8.56
CA PRO A 2 39.09 -37.07 9.00
C PRO A 2 37.99 -36.99 7.94
N MET A 3 36.75 -37.33 8.35
CA MET A 3 35.55 -37.17 7.53
C MET A 3 35.14 -35.70 7.45
N SER A 4 35.15 -35.14 6.25
CA SER A 4 34.67 -33.78 5.98
C SER A 4 33.15 -33.72 6.07
N HIS A 5 32.62 -33.16 7.15
CA HIS A 5 31.21 -32.79 7.22
C HIS A 5 30.94 -31.60 6.29
N ARG A 6 30.37 -31.89 5.11
CA ARG A 6 29.76 -30.88 4.22
C ARG A 6 28.52 -30.30 4.91
N LEU A 7 28.66 -29.12 5.49
CA LEU A 7 27.51 -28.28 5.82
C LEU A 7 26.80 -27.90 4.51
N ARG A 8 25.56 -28.38 4.32
CA ARG A 8 24.71 -27.91 3.22
C ARG A 8 24.37 -26.45 3.48
N PRO A 9 24.50 -25.53 2.51
CA PRO A 9 23.95 -24.21 2.67
C PRO A 9 22.42 -24.33 2.64
N THR A 10 21.77 -24.20 3.80
CA THR A 10 20.33 -23.93 3.88
C THR A 10 20.08 -22.47 3.48
N GLY A 11 20.46 -22.12 2.24
CA GLY A 11 20.15 -20.85 1.62
C GLY A 11 18.75 -20.87 1.03
N ARG A 12 17.72 -21.16 1.84
CA ARG A 12 16.34 -20.87 1.46
C ARG A 12 16.19 -19.35 1.60
N LYS A 13 16.68 -18.61 0.61
CA LYS A 13 16.23 -17.22 0.39
C LYS A 13 14.73 -17.33 0.26
N SER A 14 13.99 -17.00 1.31
CA SER A 14 12.57 -16.72 1.21
C SER A 14 12.46 -15.66 0.12
N LYS A 15 12.09 -16.08 -1.09
CA LYS A 15 11.55 -15.19 -2.11
C LYS A 15 10.35 -14.56 -1.42
N ARG A 16 10.54 -13.41 -0.77
CA ARG A 16 9.42 -12.52 -0.48
C ARG A 16 8.82 -12.26 -1.85
N ALA A 17 7.76 -12.99 -2.17
CA ALA A 17 6.98 -12.76 -3.35
C ALA A 17 6.64 -11.28 -3.28
N THR A 18 7.27 -10.48 -4.13
CA THR A 18 7.00 -9.05 -4.18
C THR A 18 5.63 -8.97 -4.82
N VAL A 19 4.58 -9.03 -3.99
CA VAL A 19 3.21 -8.96 -4.46
C VAL A 19 3.01 -7.57 -5.04
N THR A 20 3.11 -7.50 -6.36
CA THR A 20 2.84 -6.32 -7.16
C THR A 20 1.35 -6.25 -7.44
N VAL A 21 0.81 -5.04 -7.43
CA VAL A 21 -0.55 -4.76 -7.92
C VAL A 21 -0.52 -4.86 -9.44
N GLN A 22 -1.62 -5.29 -10.07
CA GLN A 22 -1.75 -5.20 -11.53
C GLN A 22 -1.39 -3.80 -12.04
N GLU A 23 -0.74 -3.73 -13.20
CA GLU A 23 -0.15 -2.49 -13.69
C GLU A 23 -1.18 -1.39 -13.97
N ASP A 24 -2.36 -1.75 -14.48
CA ASP A 24 -3.47 -0.81 -14.70
C ASP A 24 -3.96 -0.18 -13.40
N GLN A 25 -4.20 -1.01 -12.38
CA GLN A 25 -4.62 -0.52 -11.06
C GLN A 25 -3.53 0.30 -10.39
N ARG A 26 -2.25 -0.08 -10.57
CA ARG A 26 -1.12 0.73 -10.12
C ARG A 26 -1.11 2.10 -10.80
N ARG A 27 -1.38 2.18 -12.10
CA ARG A 27 -1.49 3.45 -12.84
C ARG A 27 -2.65 4.29 -12.30
N SER A 28 -3.83 3.70 -12.09
CA SER A 28 -4.98 4.40 -11.49
C SER A 28 -4.67 4.95 -10.10
N ILE A 29 -4.01 4.17 -9.24
CA ILE A 29 -3.60 4.64 -7.91
C ILE A 29 -2.63 5.82 -8.03
N LEU A 30 -1.63 5.74 -8.91
CA LEU A 30 -0.67 6.82 -9.11
C LEU A 30 -1.33 8.10 -9.65
N ARG A 31 -2.32 7.97 -10.55
CA ARG A 31 -3.13 9.11 -11.01
C ARG A 31 -3.91 9.73 -9.86
N ALA A 32 -4.56 8.91 -9.04
CA ALA A 32 -5.28 9.40 -7.87
C ALA A 32 -4.36 10.14 -6.89
N LEU A 33 -3.16 9.60 -6.63
CA LEU A 33 -2.17 10.28 -5.80
C LEU A 33 -1.67 11.58 -6.44
N GLY A 34 -1.59 11.64 -7.77
CA GLY A 34 -1.28 12.87 -8.50
C GLY A 34 -2.32 13.96 -8.27
N GLU A 35 -3.61 13.62 -8.38
CA GLU A 35 -4.70 14.57 -8.10
C GLU A 35 -4.74 14.96 -6.61
N ALA A 36 -4.52 14.01 -5.69
CA ALA A 36 -4.40 14.34 -4.28
C ALA A 36 -3.23 15.30 -4.02
N ARG A 37 -2.08 15.14 -4.67
CA ARG A 37 -0.97 16.12 -4.55
C ARG A 37 -1.36 17.52 -5.03
N LYS A 38 -2.16 17.65 -6.10
CA LYS A 38 -2.67 18.94 -6.57
C LYS A 38 -3.59 19.61 -5.55
N LEU A 39 -4.30 18.82 -4.75
CA LEU A 39 -5.14 19.29 -3.63
C LEU A 39 -4.33 19.58 -2.35
N GLY A 40 -3.00 19.47 -2.39
CA GLY A 40 -2.11 19.78 -1.28
C GLY A 40 -1.81 18.60 -0.35
N TYR A 41 -2.21 17.36 -0.69
CA TYR A 41 -1.89 16.20 0.15
C TYR A 41 -0.43 15.76 -0.05
N PHE A 42 0.29 15.66 1.06
CA PHE A 42 1.56 14.95 1.10
C PHE A 42 1.32 13.45 0.99
N CYS A 43 1.65 12.87 -0.18
CA CYS A 43 1.42 11.46 -0.46
C CYS A 43 2.67 10.61 -0.22
N ALA A 44 2.70 9.89 0.91
CA ALA A 44 3.74 8.92 1.26
C ALA A 44 3.35 7.51 0.78
N PHE A 45 3.63 7.25 -0.50
CA PHE A 45 3.29 5.97 -1.14
C PHE A 45 4.56 5.18 -1.48
N ARG A 46 4.81 4.10 -0.72
CA ARG A 46 5.82 3.09 -1.06
C ARG A 46 5.17 1.72 -1.15
N LEU A 47 5.04 1.21 -2.38
CA LEU A 47 4.56 -0.16 -2.61
C LEU A 47 5.53 -1.25 -2.13
N LYS A 48 6.68 -0.91 -1.54
CA LYS A 48 7.80 -1.84 -1.40
C LYS A 48 7.96 -2.56 -0.06
N ASN A 49 7.35 -2.17 1.06
CA ASN A 49 7.43 -2.97 2.29
C ASN A 49 6.29 -2.65 3.27
N GLU A 50 5.88 -3.66 4.04
CA GLU A 50 4.60 -3.71 4.76
C GLU A 50 4.48 -2.85 5.99
N ASN A 51 5.55 -2.43 6.66
CA ASN A 51 5.36 -1.86 7.99
C ASN A 51 6.32 -0.71 8.23
N THR A 52 5.77 0.35 8.82
CA THR A 52 6.41 1.35 9.70
C THR A 52 6.89 2.69 9.10
N ASP A 53 7.32 2.82 7.85
CA ASP A 53 8.01 4.08 7.46
C ASP A 53 7.08 5.27 7.11
N ALA A 54 5.93 5.02 6.50
CA ALA A 54 5.16 6.10 5.87
C ALA A 54 4.46 7.02 6.89
N ARG A 55 4.06 6.49 8.05
CA ARG A 55 3.43 7.27 9.13
C ARG A 55 4.47 8.15 9.84
N GLU A 56 5.66 7.63 10.12
CA GLU A 56 6.73 8.43 10.73
C GLU A 56 7.20 9.55 9.79
N GLU A 57 7.27 9.30 8.48
CA GLU A 57 7.65 10.32 7.49
C GLU A 57 6.66 11.49 7.46
N VAL A 58 5.36 11.20 7.59
CA VAL A 58 4.30 12.20 7.72
C VAL A 58 4.44 13.02 9.00
N ILE A 59 4.62 12.35 10.14
CA ILE A 59 4.77 13.01 11.44
C ILE A 59 6.01 13.91 11.44
N LYS A 60 7.15 13.41 10.92
CA LYS A 60 8.40 14.18 10.81
C LYS A 60 8.27 15.41 9.91
N ARG A 61 7.45 15.35 8.87
CA ARG A 61 7.22 16.48 7.95
C ARG A 61 6.20 17.50 8.45
N GLY A 62 5.42 17.18 9.48
CA GLY A 62 4.41 18.09 10.02
C GLY A 62 3.35 18.49 9.00
N ALA A 63 3.04 17.63 8.02
CA ALA A 63 2.09 17.96 6.97
C ALA A 63 0.66 17.99 7.53
N GLU A 64 -0.05 19.11 7.34
CA GLU A 64 -1.46 19.26 7.75
C GLU A 64 -2.37 18.29 6.98
N LYS A 65 -2.08 18.08 5.70
CA LYS A 65 -2.76 17.11 4.84
C LYS A 65 -1.78 16.05 4.38
N TYR A 66 -2.01 14.83 4.82
CA TYR A 66 -1.22 13.68 4.41
C TYR A 66 -2.08 12.54 3.89
N LEU A 67 -1.46 11.70 3.09
CA LEU A 67 -2.04 10.48 2.57
C LEU A 67 -0.94 9.41 2.53
N TYR A 68 -1.05 8.39 3.38
CA TYR A 68 -0.11 7.27 3.36
C TYR A 68 -0.85 5.95 3.18
N CYS A 69 -0.18 4.98 2.55
CA CYS A 69 -0.75 3.66 2.35
C CYS A 69 -0.07 2.60 3.23
N THR A 70 -0.84 1.65 3.72
CA THR A 70 -0.34 0.38 4.25
C THR A 70 -0.91 -0.76 3.40
N LYS A 71 -0.09 -1.76 3.13
CA LYS A 71 -0.57 -2.99 2.51
C LYS A 71 -0.91 -3.95 3.63
N ARG A 72 -2.06 -4.60 3.56
CA ARG A 72 -2.26 -5.86 4.30
C ARG A 72 -2.47 -6.96 3.30
N HIS A 73 -1.65 -8.00 3.43
CA HIS A 73 -1.90 -9.23 2.72
C HIS A 73 -3.23 -9.85 3.21
N GLY A 74 -4.08 -10.24 2.26
CA GLY A 74 -5.15 -11.19 2.55
C GLY A 74 -4.56 -12.54 2.95
N LYS A 75 -5.41 -13.45 3.42
CA LYS A 75 -5.01 -14.83 3.75
C LYS A 75 -4.33 -15.50 2.54
N GLU A 76 -3.46 -16.46 2.80
CA GLU A 76 -2.79 -17.25 1.78
C GLU A 76 -3.82 -17.84 0.80
N GLY A 77 -3.65 -17.62 -0.51
CA GLY A 77 -4.62 -17.96 -1.56
C GLY A 77 -5.54 -16.81 -2.02
N ASP A 78 -5.56 -15.66 -1.33
CA ASP A 78 -6.33 -14.50 -1.78
C ASP A 78 -5.64 -13.84 -2.99
N HIS A 79 -6.30 -13.77 -4.15
CA HIS A 79 -5.82 -13.05 -5.33
C HIS A 79 -5.94 -11.53 -5.17
N MET A 80 -6.51 -11.06 -4.05
CA MET A 80 -6.69 -9.65 -3.77
C MET A 80 -5.66 -9.11 -2.79
N LEU A 81 -5.21 -7.89 -3.05
CA LEU A 81 -4.41 -7.05 -2.19
C LEU A 81 -5.30 -5.94 -1.64
N ARG A 82 -5.33 -5.80 -0.31
CA ARG A 82 -6.02 -4.69 0.36
C ARG A 82 -5.00 -3.61 0.67
N ILE A 83 -5.18 -2.44 0.09
CA ILE A 83 -4.34 -1.26 0.32
C ILE A 83 -5.15 -0.28 1.16
N TYR A 84 -4.71 -0.04 2.39
CA TYR A 84 -5.35 0.88 3.32
C TYR A 84 -4.70 2.25 3.20
N PHE A 85 -5.48 3.27 2.91
CA PHE A 85 -5.05 4.66 2.87
C PHE A 85 -5.53 5.38 4.12
N TYR A 86 -4.61 6.04 4.80
CA TYR A 86 -4.83 6.87 5.99
C TYR A 86 -4.59 8.34 5.64
N TRP A 87 -5.41 9.23 6.17
CA TRP A 87 -5.38 10.66 5.87
C TRP A 87 -5.75 11.54 7.07
N ALA A 88 -5.70 12.86 6.88
CA ALA A 88 -6.21 13.86 7.82
C ALA A 88 -7.54 14.45 7.30
N GLY A 89 -8.68 14.07 7.89
CA GLY A 89 -10.00 14.74 7.76
C GLY A 89 -10.84 14.52 6.49
N ASP A 90 -10.26 14.37 5.30
CA ASP A 90 -10.98 14.46 4.01
C ASP A 90 -11.31 13.11 3.30
N GLY A 91 -11.86 12.13 4.03
CA GLY A 91 -12.11 10.78 3.50
C GLY A 91 -13.08 10.74 2.32
N ALA A 92 -14.09 11.62 2.31
CA ALA A 92 -15.07 11.70 1.23
C ALA A 92 -14.44 12.17 -0.09
N VAL A 93 -13.52 13.13 -0.02
CA VAL A 93 -12.82 13.66 -1.21
C VAL A 93 -11.91 12.59 -1.78
N LEU A 94 -11.13 11.94 -0.92
CA LEU A 94 -10.19 10.90 -1.34
C LEU A 94 -10.92 9.68 -1.91
N SER A 95 -11.98 9.22 -1.24
CA SER A 95 -12.75 8.06 -1.72
C SER A 95 -13.38 8.32 -3.09
N LYS A 96 -13.95 9.51 -3.31
CA LYS A 96 -14.44 9.93 -4.63
C LYS A 96 -13.32 9.94 -5.67
N LEU A 97 -12.20 10.58 -5.35
CA LEU A 97 -11.05 10.70 -6.25
C LEU A 97 -10.52 9.32 -6.69
N PHE A 98 -10.40 8.37 -5.76
CA PHE A 98 -10.00 7.00 -6.10
C PHE A 98 -11.05 6.27 -6.95
N ARG A 99 -12.35 6.44 -6.66
CA ARG A 99 -13.44 5.86 -7.47
C ARG A 99 -13.48 6.42 -8.89
N ASP A 100 -13.23 7.72 -9.06
CA ASP A 100 -13.16 8.38 -10.36
C ASP A 100 -12.00 7.83 -11.23
N GLN A 101 -10.98 7.21 -10.62
CA GLN A 101 -9.90 6.50 -11.33
C GLN A 101 -10.22 5.00 -11.60
N GLY A 102 -11.46 4.57 -11.33
CA GLY A 102 -11.91 3.20 -11.55
C GLY A 102 -11.44 2.20 -10.50
N LEU A 103 -11.06 2.67 -9.30
CA LEU A 103 -10.64 1.79 -8.21
C LEU A 103 -11.83 1.37 -7.34
N THR A 104 -11.80 0.13 -6.86
CA THR A 104 -12.78 -0.37 -5.90
C THR A 104 -12.42 0.14 -4.50
N VAL A 105 -13.22 1.07 -3.99
CA VAL A 105 -12.99 1.78 -2.73
C VAL A 105 -14.05 1.43 -1.71
N ASP A 106 -13.60 0.86 -0.59
CA ASP A 106 -14.40 0.57 0.59
C ASP A 106 -14.04 1.57 1.71
N TRP A 107 -15.04 2.34 2.15
CA TRP A 107 -14.92 3.32 3.21
C TRP A 107 -16.24 3.38 3.97
N ASP A 108 -16.17 3.35 5.29
CA ASP A 108 -17.31 3.31 6.20
C ASP A 108 -17.92 4.69 6.49
N GLY A 109 -17.41 5.75 5.87
CA GLY A 109 -17.87 7.13 6.07
C GLY A 109 -17.28 7.81 7.29
N ASN A 110 -16.48 7.11 8.10
CA ASN A 110 -15.84 7.69 9.28
C ASN A 110 -14.50 8.34 8.90
N GLN A 111 -14.33 9.62 9.21
CA GLN A 111 -13.13 10.40 8.91
C GLN A 111 -11.89 9.93 9.66
N ALA A 112 -12.05 9.22 10.78
CA ALA A 112 -10.96 8.65 11.56
C ALA A 112 -10.47 7.29 11.04
N ASN A 113 -11.26 6.63 10.19
CA ASN A 113 -10.96 5.30 9.68
C ASN A 113 -10.27 5.38 8.33
N SER A 114 -9.53 4.33 7.97
CA SER A 114 -8.85 4.25 6.67
C SER A 114 -9.80 3.87 5.53
N ILE A 115 -9.43 4.23 4.31
CA ILE A 115 -10.08 3.83 3.06
C ILE A 115 -9.34 2.58 2.62
N MET A 116 -10.07 1.52 2.34
CA MET A 116 -9.50 0.33 1.74
C MET A 116 -9.71 0.38 0.23
N ILE A 117 -8.63 0.21 -0.52
CA ILE A 117 -8.66 -0.04 -1.96
C ILE A 117 -8.40 -1.52 -2.18
N LEU A 118 -9.31 -2.17 -2.91
CA LEU A 118 -9.18 -3.55 -3.32
C LEU A 118 -8.46 -3.60 -4.67
N CYS A 119 -7.34 -4.29 -4.71
CA CYS A 119 -6.54 -4.46 -5.92
C CYS A 119 -6.35 -5.94 -6.22
N ASN A 120 -6.25 -6.29 -7.50
CA ASN A 120 -5.82 -7.60 -7.94
C ASN A 120 -4.30 -7.70 -7.83
N LYS A 121 -3.83 -8.84 -7.32
CA LYS A 121 -2.41 -9.19 -7.40
C LYS A 121 -2.04 -9.36 -8.88
N ALA A 122 -0.88 -8.84 -9.26
CA ALA A 122 -0.25 -9.22 -10.51
C ALA A 122 0.08 -10.72 -10.43
N ALA A 123 -0.32 -11.47 -11.46
CA ALA A 123 -0.02 -12.89 -11.60
C ALA A 123 1.47 -13.12 -11.85
#